data_AF-A0A1Q7R9I9-F1
#
_entry.id   AF-A0A1Q7R9I9-F1
#
_cell.length_a   1.000
_cell.length_b   1.000
_cell.length_c   1.000
_cell.angle_alpha   90.00
_cell.angle_beta   90.00
_cell.angle_gamma   90.00
#
_symmetry.space_group_name_H-M   'P 1'
#
loop_
_entity.id
_entity.type
_entity.pdbx_description
1 polymer ?
#
loop_
_entity_poly.entity_id
_entity_poly.type
_entity_poly.pdbx_seq_one_letter_code
_entity_poly.pdbx_strand_id
1 'polypeptide(L)'
;MAMADHFERSSGPLPERLLQALEAGQSQGGDSRGQQSAALYVAKEKGSYGGYLDRYVDLRVDDDAAPIIELRKLLELHRLYFGTTPTGALTRAAGNVAREIQQLLQGLGYYSGEISGIYDPATKAAFKQFCSIENFEERWREDDLVDREIIAFMRKRLTSKAST
;
A
#
# COMPACT_ATOMS: atom_id res chain seq x y z
N MET A 1 9.21 -28.31 -10.07
CA MET A 1 8.32 -28.15 -8.91
C MET A 1 8.10 -26.64 -8.73
N ALA A 2 7.26 -26.03 -9.56
CA ALA A 2 7.37 -24.58 -9.79
C ALA A 2 7.09 -23.70 -8.56
N MET A 3 6.20 -24.11 -7.66
CA MET A 3 5.90 -23.35 -6.44
C MET A 3 7.11 -23.29 -5.49
N ALA A 4 7.68 -24.44 -5.14
CA ALA A 4 8.85 -24.51 -4.25
C ALA A 4 10.07 -23.83 -4.87
N ASP A 5 10.35 -24.15 -6.15
CA ASP A 5 11.48 -23.58 -6.89
C ASP A 5 11.41 -22.04 -6.94
N HIS A 6 10.21 -21.48 -7.15
CA HIS A 6 10.02 -20.04 -7.18
C HIS A 6 10.14 -19.41 -5.79
N PHE A 7 9.58 -20.05 -4.76
CA PHE A 7 9.71 -19.56 -3.37
C PHE A 7 11.18 -19.47 -2.95
N GLU A 8 11.97 -20.51 -3.19
CA GLU A 8 13.39 -20.58 -2.80
C GLU A 8 14.26 -19.55 -3.53
N ARG A 9 13.91 -19.19 -4.76
CA ARG A 9 14.68 -18.27 -5.61
C ARG A 9 14.21 -16.81 -5.53
N SER A 10 12.99 -16.58 -5.04
CA SER A 10 12.43 -15.24 -4.85
C SER A 10 13.11 -14.51 -3.68
N SER A 11 13.15 -13.18 -3.78
CA SER A 11 13.66 -12.29 -2.74
C SER A 11 12.61 -11.22 -2.41
N GLY A 12 12.78 -10.55 -1.27
CA GLY A 12 11.81 -9.59 -0.75
C GLY A 12 11.07 -10.12 0.49
N PRO A 13 10.02 -9.42 0.95
CA PRO A 13 9.33 -9.79 2.16
C PRO A 13 8.55 -11.11 1.98
N LEU A 14 8.35 -11.83 3.08
CA LEU A 14 7.81 -13.21 3.06
C LEU A 14 6.42 -13.32 2.40
N PRO A 15 5.43 -12.44 2.68
CA PRO A 15 4.11 -12.51 2.04
C PRO A 15 4.18 -12.49 0.51
N GLU A 16 5.11 -11.73 -0.06
CA GLU A 16 5.31 -11.57 -1.50
C GLU A 16 5.83 -12.84 -2.14
N ARG A 17 6.84 -13.42 -1.50
CA ARG A 17 7.48 -14.64 -1.94
C ARG A 17 6.48 -15.79 -1.96
N LEU A 18 5.61 -15.87 -0.93
CA LEU A 18 4.54 -16.86 -0.86
C LEU A 18 3.50 -16.66 -1.97
N LEU A 19 3.05 -15.43 -2.21
CA LEU A 19 2.10 -15.13 -3.28
C LEU A 19 2.69 -15.41 -4.68
N GLN A 20 3.94 -15.00 -4.93
CA GLN A 20 4.65 -15.29 -6.19
C GLN A 20 4.80 -16.79 -6.43
N ALA A 21 5.09 -17.56 -5.37
CA ALA A 21 5.14 -19.02 -5.46
C ALA A 21 3.76 -19.63 -5.80
N LEU A 22 2.68 -19.12 -5.19
CA LEU A 22 1.32 -19.55 -5.48
C LEU A 22 0.94 -19.29 -6.95
N GLU A 23 1.27 -18.12 -7.48
CA GLU A 23 1.06 -17.78 -8.89
C GLU A 23 1.89 -18.66 -9.83
N ALA A 24 3.15 -18.90 -9.50
CA ALA A 24 4.01 -19.79 -10.27
C ALA A 24 3.41 -21.19 -10.35
N GLY A 25 2.92 -21.73 -9.23
CA GLY A 25 2.19 -22.99 -9.18
C GLY A 25 0.94 -22.99 -10.08
N GLN A 26 0.11 -21.96 -9.97
CA GLN A 26 -1.10 -21.83 -10.79
C GLN A 26 -0.78 -21.77 -12.29
N SER A 27 0.28 -21.04 -12.68
CA SER A 27 0.71 -20.92 -14.08
C SER A 27 1.18 -22.24 -14.71
N GLN A 28 1.51 -23.25 -13.89
CA GLN A 28 1.98 -24.57 -14.34
C GLN A 28 0.85 -25.62 -14.31
N GLY A 29 -0.40 -25.17 -14.37
CA GLY A 29 -1.59 -26.03 -14.43
C GLY A 29 -2.45 -26.00 -13.17
N GLY A 30 -1.89 -25.53 -12.04
CA GLY A 30 -2.62 -25.35 -10.79
C GLY A 30 -3.30 -26.63 -10.27
N ASP A 31 -4.36 -26.45 -9.49
CA ASP A 31 -5.28 -27.54 -9.14
C ASP A 31 -6.10 -27.93 -10.37
N SER A 32 -6.24 -29.23 -10.63
CA SER A 32 -6.95 -29.75 -11.80
C SER A 32 -8.44 -29.39 -11.84
N ARG A 33 -9.02 -28.99 -10.71
CA ARG A 33 -10.41 -28.51 -10.59
C ARG A 33 -10.55 -27.01 -10.89
N GLY A 34 -9.44 -26.29 -11.08
CA GLY A 34 -9.41 -24.84 -11.21
C GLY A 34 -9.19 -24.14 -9.86
N GLN A 35 -9.51 -22.85 -9.81
CA GLN A 35 -9.41 -22.01 -8.61
C GLN A 35 -10.78 -21.42 -8.27
N GLN A 36 -11.05 -21.30 -6.96
CA GLN A 36 -12.27 -20.65 -6.45
C GLN A 36 -11.96 -19.77 -5.24
N SER A 37 -10.99 -20.17 -4.41
CA SER A 37 -10.55 -19.42 -3.24
C SER A 37 -9.03 -19.37 -3.14
N ALA A 38 -8.50 -18.35 -2.48
CA ALA A 38 -7.09 -18.25 -2.12
C ALA A 38 -6.93 -17.51 -0.79
N ALA A 39 -5.91 -17.86 -0.02
CA ALA A 39 -5.61 -17.21 1.24
C ALA A 39 -4.09 -17.06 1.45
N LEU A 40 -3.71 -16.01 2.16
CA LEU A 40 -2.35 -15.74 2.58
C LEU A 40 -2.34 -15.44 4.08
N TYR A 41 -1.68 -16.30 4.84
CA TYR A 41 -1.51 -16.14 6.28
C TYR A 41 -0.02 -16.13 6.62
N VAL A 42 0.42 -15.08 7.32
CA VAL A 42 1.80 -14.95 7.82
C VAL A 42 1.77 -14.53 9.27
N ALA A 43 2.42 -15.33 10.12
CA ALA A 43 2.65 -15.00 11.50
C ALA A 43 4.03 -14.33 11.69
N LYS A 44 4.10 -13.32 12.55
CA LYS A 44 5.32 -12.65 12.99
C LYS A 44 5.05 -12.11 14.38
N GLU A 45 5.98 -12.30 15.32
CA GLU A 45 5.86 -11.75 16.67
C GLU A 45 5.50 -10.26 16.63
N LYS A 46 4.41 -9.88 17.30
CA LYS A 46 3.87 -8.51 17.32
C LYS A 46 3.69 -7.90 15.92
N GLY A 47 3.35 -8.75 14.94
CA GLY A 47 3.27 -8.38 13.54
C GLY A 47 1.97 -7.68 13.15
N SER A 48 0.93 -7.73 13.97
CA SER A 48 -0.33 -7.04 13.67
C SER A 48 -0.19 -5.53 13.76
N TYR A 49 -1.19 -4.82 13.22
CA TYR A 49 -1.37 -3.40 13.53
C TYR A 49 -1.37 -3.16 15.05
N GLY A 50 -0.62 -2.14 15.50
CA GLY A 50 -0.39 -1.82 16.91
C GLY A 50 0.44 -2.83 17.70
N GLY A 51 0.89 -3.94 17.10
CA GLY A 51 1.76 -4.93 17.74
C GLY A 51 1.11 -5.79 18.83
N TYR A 52 -0.22 -5.87 18.87
CA TYR A 52 -0.97 -6.60 19.90
C TYR A 52 -1.10 -8.10 19.64
N LEU A 53 -0.96 -8.53 18.38
CA LEU A 53 -1.10 -9.92 17.95
C LEU A 53 0.05 -10.32 17.01
N ASP A 54 0.26 -11.63 16.86
CA ASP A 54 1.29 -12.17 15.98
C ASP A 54 0.84 -12.35 14.51
N ARG A 55 -0.34 -11.82 14.18
CA ARG A 55 -0.96 -11.97 12.86
C ARG A 55 -0.50 -10.83 11.96
N TYR A 56 0.56 -11.08 11.19
CA TYR A 56 1.16 -10.09 10.29
C TYR A 56 0.39 -9.91 8.99
N VAL A 57 -0.03 -11.00 8.36
CA VAL A 57 -0.90 -10.98 7.18
C VAL A 57 -1.96 -12.05 7.36
N ASP A 58 -3.23 -11.70 7.12
CA ASP A 58 -4.36 -12.63 7.09
C ASP A 58 -5.36 -12.13 6.05
N LEU A 59 -5.17 -12.60 4.82
CA LEU A 59 -5.93 -12.17 3.65
C LEU A 59 -6.60 -13.37 3.02
N ARG A 60 -7.86 -13.20 2.62
CA ARG A 60 -8.69 -14.27 2.09
C ARG A 60 -9.54 -13.76 0.93
N VAL A 61 -9.62 -14.56 -0.11
CA VAL A 61 -10.61 -14.47 -1.17
C VAL A 61 -11.36 -15.79 -1.12
N ASP A 62 -12.58 -15.77 -0.60
CA ASP A 62 -13.33 -16.98 -0.31
C ASP A 62 -14.13 -17.50 -1.51
N ASP A 63 -14.48 -16.63 -2.48
CA ASP A 63 -15.15 -17.02 -3.72
C ASP A 63 -14.89 -15.98 -4.84
N ASP A 64 -14.09 -16.36 -5.83
CA ASP A 64 -13.84 -15.60 -7.06
C ASP A 64 -13.37 -16.55 -8.19
N ALA A 65 -13.50 -16.15 -9.46
CA ALA A 65 -12.97 -16.94 -10.59
C ALA A 65 -11.44 -16.80 -10.75
N ALA A 66 -10.86 -15.74 -10.20
CA ALA A 66 -9.44 -15.41 -10.20
C ALA A 66 -8.92 -15.02 -8.80
N PRO A 67 -9.11 -15.87 -7.77
CA PRO A 67 -8.85 -15.53 -6.37
C PRO A 67 -7.39 -15.17 -6.09
N ILE A 68 -6.42 -15.72 -6.83
CA ILE A 68 -5.00 -15.36 -6.65
C ILE A 68 -4.72 -13.93 -7.12
N ILE A 69 -5.39 -13.48 -8.18
CA ILE A 69 -5.30 -12.10 -8.68
C ILE A 69 -5.92 -11.13 -7.66
N GLU A 70 -7.07 -11.48 -7.09
CA GLU A 70 -7.69 -10.67 -6.04
C GLU A 70 -6.85 -10.66 -4.75
N LEU A 71 -6.26 -11.81 -4.38
CA LEU A 71 -5.37 -11.91 -3.23
C LEU A 71 -4.12 -11.02 -3.38
N ARG A 72 -3.60 -10.87 -4.59
CA ARG A 72 -2.53 -9.90 -4.91
C ARG A 72 -2.97 -8.46 -4.62
N LYS A 73 -4.15 -8.07 -5.07
CA LYS A 73 -4.68 -6.71 -4.81
C LYS A 73 -4.86 -6.47 -3.32
N LEU A 74 -5.36 -7.47 -2.58
CA LEU A 74 -5.47 -7.40 -1.12
C LEU A 74 -4.10 -7.22 -0.46
N LEU A 75 -3.06 -7.94 -0.93
CA LEU A 75 -1.71 -7.79 -0.40
C LEU A 75 -1.11 -6.41 -0.71
N GLU A 76 -1.37 -5.86 -1.89
CA GLU A 76 -0.95 -4.50 -2.26
C GLU A 76 -1.62 -3.45 -1.37
N LEU A 77 -2.92 -3.57 -1.10
CA LEU A 77 -3.64 -2.70 -0.15
C LEU A 77 -3.10 -2.87 1.28
N HIS A 78 -2.88 -4.11 1.72
CA HIS A 78 -2.29 -4.38 3.03
C HIS A 78 -0.94 -3.67 3.19
N ARG A 79 -0.07 -3.76 2.18
CA ARG A 79 1.21 -3.02 2.20
C ARG A 79 1.01 -1.52 2.23
N LEU A 80 0.07 -1.00 1.46
CA LEU A 80 -0.16 0.43 1.36
C LEU A 80 -0.55 1.02 2.73
N TYR A 81 -1.46 0.38 3.45
CA TYR A 81 -1.97 0.89 4.74
C TYR A 81 -1.12 0.46 5.95
N PHE A 82 -0.56 -0.75 5.95
CA PHE A 82 0.10 -1.32 7.14
C PHE A 82 1.61 -1.56 6.97
N GLY A 83 2.15 -1.29 5.78
CA GLY A 83 3.57 -1.37 5.51
C GLY A 83 4.33 -0.09 5.89
N THR A 84 5.64 -0.21 6.06
CA THR A 84 6.54 0.93 6.24
C THR A 84 6.96 1.50 4.89
N THR A 85 7.28 2.79 4.86
CA THR A 85 7.81 3.45 3.66
C THR A 85 9.15 2.82 3.25
N PRO A 86 9.27 2.28 2.02
CA PRO A 86 10.55 1.78 1.53
C PRO A 86 11.59 2.92 1.44
N THR A 87 12.86 2.64 1.73
CA THR A 87 13.95 3.65 1.75
C THR A 87 14.05 4.45 0.44
N GLY A 88 13.72 3.86 -0.71
CA GLY A 88 13.73 4.53 -2.02
C GLY A 88 12.42 5.24 -2.41
N ALA A 89 11.36 5.09 -1.62
CA ALA A 89 10.04 5.66 -1.89
C ALA A 89 9.88 7.09 -1.35
N LEU A 90 10.86 7.60 -0.60
CA LEU A 90 10.81 8.97 -0.07
C LEU A 90 11.13 10.01 -1.14
N THR A 91 10.50 11.17 -1.01
CA THR A 91 10.85 12.38 -1.77
C THR A 91 10.79 13.59 -0.86
N ARG A 92 11.57 14.62 -1.16
CA ARG A 92 11.50 15.88 -0.41
C ARG A 92 10.26 16.66 -0.85
N ALA A 93 9.43 17.05 0.10
CA ALA A 93 8.30 17.95 -0.10
C ALA A 93 8.79 19.39 -0.27
N ALA A 94 9.31 19.72 -1.47
CA ALA A 94 9.77 21.06 -1.79
C ALA A 94 9.54 21.38 -3.27
N GLY A 95 9.42 22.67 -3.59
CA GLY A 95 9.23 23.13 -4.96
C GLY A 95 8.01 22.49 -5.60
N ASN A 96 8.20 21.82 -6.73
CA ASN A 96 7.11 21.21 -7.48
C ASN A 96 6.39 20.09 -6.71
N VAL A 97 7.10 19.33 -5.87
CA VAL A 97 6.49 18.28 -5.06
C VAL A 97 5.56 18.89 -4.01
N ALA A 98 5.98 19.97 -3.36
CA ALA A 98 5.14 20.67 -2.39
C ALA A 98 3.91 21.32 -3.07
N ARG A 99 4.07 21.91 -4.28
CA ARG A 99 2.93 22.44 -5.05
C ARG A 99 1.92 21.36 -5.37
N GLU A 100 2.40 20.20 -5.80
CA GLU A 100 1.55 19.06 -6.11
C GLU A 100 0.78 18.59 -4.86
N ILE A 101 1.46 18.43 -3.72
CA ILE A 101 0.80 18.06 -2.46
C ILE A 101 -0.29 19.08 -2.09
N GLN A 102 0.01 20.37 -2.17
CA GLN A 102 -0.95 21.46 -1.89
C GLN A 102 -2.16 21.38 -2.82
N GLN A 103 -1.96 21.20 -4.12
CA GLN A 103 -3.02 21.06 -5.12
C GLN A 103 -3.90 19.82 -4.86
N LEU A 104 -3.28 18.69 -4.56
CA LEU A 104 -3.99 17.46 -4.24
C LEU A 104 -4.81 17.61 -2.96
N LEU A 105 -4.24 18.20 -1.90
CA LEU A 105 -4.95 18.47 -0.66
C LEU A 105 -6.12 19.45 -0.87
N GLN A 106 -5.95 20.49 -1.69
CA GLN A 106 -7.05 21.40 -2.04
C GLN A 106 -8.18 20.67 -2.76
N GLY A 107 -7.87 19.90 -3.82
CA GLY A 107 -8.88 19.15 -4.57
C GLY A 107 -9.62 18.10 -3.72
N LEU A 108 -8.91 17.52 -2.75
CA LEU A 108 -9.50 16.58 -1.81
C LEU A 108 -10.29 17.28 -0.68
N GLY A 109 -10.08 18.57 -0.44
CA GLY A 109 -10.79 19.38 0.55
C GLY A 109 -10.10 19.49 1.92
N TYR A 110 -8.81 19.15 2.00
CA TYR A 110 -8.01 19.16 3.23
C TYR A 110 -7.20 20.45 3.43
N TYR A 111 -7.04 21.25 2.38
CA TYR A 111 -6.20 22.45 2.42
C TYR A 111 -6.90 23.60 1.68
N SER A 112 -6.77 24.82 2.19
CA SER A 112 -7.34 26.03 1.60
C SER A 112 -6.34 27.19 1.52
N GLY A 113 -5.07 26.95 1.85
CA GLY A 113 -4.00 27.95 1.78
C GLY A 113 -3.40 28.09 0.38
N GLU A 114 -2.37 28.91 0.23
CA GLU A 114 -1.72 29.18 -1.05
C GLU A 114 -0.91 27.96 -1.57
N ILE A 115 -0.86 27.80 -2.90
CA ILE A 115 0.04 26.85 -3.58
C ILE A 115 1.43 27.50 -3.75
N SER A 116 2.15 27.62 -2.65
CA SER A 116 3.47 28.30 -2.60
C SER A 116 4.62 27.43 -3.13
N GLY A 117 4.47 26.10 -3.08
CA GLY A 117 5.59 25.18 -3.29
C GLY A 117 6.55 25.08 -2.11
N ILE A 118 6.14 25.57 -0.95
CA ILE A 118 6.83 25.43 0.32
C ILE A 118 5.99 24.51 1.19
N TYR A 119 6.60 23.47 1.75
CA TYR A 119 5.94 22.57 2.69
C TYR A 119 5.91 23.18 4.09
N ASP A 120 5.10 24.22 4.21
CA ASP A 120 4.94 25.04 5.41
C ASP A 120 4.10 24.33 6.50
N PRO A 121 3.99 24.91 7.72
CA PRO A 121 3.24 24.28 8.80
C PRO A 121 1.76 24.02 8.45
N ALA A 122 1.13 24.89 7.66
CA ALA A 122 -0.26 24.71 7.24
C ALA A 122 -0.42 23.51 6.28
N THR A 123 0.48 23.39 5.29
CA THR A 123 0.52 22.26 4.36
C THR A 123 0.84 20.96 5.10
N LYS A 124 1.82 20.98 6.03
CA LYS A 124 2.18 19.79 6.84
C LYS A 124 1.03 19.35 7.74
N ALA A 125 0.30 20.28 8.36
CA ALA A 125 -0.87 19.97 9.17
C ALA A 125 -2.00 19.35 8.33
N ALA A 126 -2.31 19.91 7.16
CA ALA A 126 -3.30 19.36 6.23
C ALA A 126 -2.90 17.97 5.71
N PHE A 127 -1.62 17.77 5.38
CA PHE A 127 -1.11 16.47 4.96
C PHE A 127 -1.17 15.43 6.10
N LYS A 128 -0.85 15.83 7.33
CA LYS A 128 -0.99 14.97 8.52
C LYS A 128 -2.45 14.56 8.74
N GLN A 129 -3.38 15.50 8.62
CA GLN A 129 -4.81 15.23 8.73
C GLN A 129 -5.28 14.25 7.66
N PHE A 130 -4.87 14.44 6.40
CA PHE A 130 -5.14 13.50 5.32
C PHE A 130 -4.61 12.10 5.65
N CYS A 131 -3.35 12.00 6.09
CA CYS A 131 -2.74 10.73 6.44
C CYS A 131 -3.50 10.02 7.57
N SER A 132 -3.96 10.76 8.58
CA SER A 132 -4.72 10.17 9.68
C SER A 132 -6.11 9.66 9.26
N ILE A 133 -6.80 10.38 8.36
CA ILE A 133 -8.12 9.94 7.88
C ILE A 133 -8.01 8.71 6.97
N GLU A 134 -6.95 8.63 6.17
CA GLU A 134 -6.73 7.54 5.20
C GLU A 134 -5.84 6.40 5.74
N ASN A 135 -5.56 6.36 7.06
CA ASN A 135 -4.76 5.33 7.75
C ASN A 135 -3.31 5.19 7.23
N PHE A 136 -2.61 6.31 7.07
CA PHE A 136 -1.20 6.40 6.67
C PHE A 136 -0.27 6.83 7.82
N GLU A 137 -0.67 6.67 9.09
CA GLU A 137 0.12 7.11 10.24
C GLU A 137 1.53 6.50 10.27
N GLU A 138 1.66 5.22 9.93
CA GLU A 138 2.94 4.48 9.90
C GLU A 138 3.90 4.98 8.80
N ARG A 139 3.38 5.74 7.82
CA ARG A 139 4.14 6.29 6.69
C ARG A 139 4.32 7.80 6.77
N TRP A 140 3.52 8.47 7.60
CA TRP A 140 3.64 9.90 7.82
C TRP A 140 4.90 10.21 8.65
N ARG A 141 5.50 11.37 8.38
CA ARG A 141 6.76 11.80 8.99
C ARG A 141 6.69 13.27 9.40
N GLU A 142 7.42 13.60 10.47
CA GLU A 142 7.53 14.97 10.98
C GLU A 142 8.53 15.82 10.16
N ASP A 143 9.46 15.20 9.43
CA ASP A 143 10.43 15.89 8.58
C ASP A 143 9.81 16.34 7.23
N ASP A 144 10.65 16.81 6.30
CA ASP A 144 10.22 17.24 4.97
C ASP A 144 10.25 16.10 3.93
N LEU A 145 10.39 14.86 4.38
CA LEU A 145 10.36 13.69 3.51
C LEU A 145 8.95 13.09 3.54
N VAL A 146 8.42 12.84 2.36
CA VAL A 146 7.09 12.26 2.17
C VAL A 146 7.18 11.00 1.32
N ASP A 147 6.31 10.05 1.62
CA ASP A 147 6.18 8.81 0.87
C ASP A 147 5.48 9.06 -0.47
N ARG A 148 6.15 8.70 -1.58
CA ARG A 148 5.59 8.83 -2.93
C ARG A 148 4.33 7.98 -3.13
N GLU A 149 4.15 6.90 -2.39
CA GLU A 149 2.94 6.08 -2.46
C GLU A 149 1.72 6.83 -1.92
N ILE A 150 1.89 7.68 -0.90
CA ILE A 150 0.80 8.54 -0.40
C ILE A 150 0.40 9.55 -1.49
N ILE A 151 1.37 10.18 -2.16
CA ILE A 151 1.09 11.11 -3.26
C ILE A 151 0.39 10.39 -4.42
N ALA A 152 0.85 9.19 -4.79
CA ALA A 152 0.20 8.39 -5.83
C ALA A 152 -1.25 8.01 -5.45
N PHE A 153 -1.48 7.68 -4.18
CA PHE A 153 -2.81 7.42 -3.66
C PHE A 153 -3.71 8.66 -3.73
N MET A 154 -3.22 9.82 -3.31
CA MET A 154 -3.95 11.09 -3.40
C MET A 154 -4.38 11.40 -4.84
N ARG A 155 -3.50 11.20 -5.83
CA ARG A 155 -3.83 11.37 -7.25
C ARG A 155 -4.99 10.46 -7.66
N LYS A 156 -4.88 9.15 -7.34
CA LYS A 156 -5.92 8.17 -7.66
C LYS A 156 -7.27 8.54 -7.02
N ARG A 157 -7.24 8.95 -5.74
CA ARG A 157 -8.42 9.35 -4.97
C ARG A 157 -9.11 10.56 -5.60
N LEU A 158 -8.34 11.56 -6.00
CA LEU A 158 -8.87 12.76 -6.64
C LEU A 158 -9.53 12.44 -7.99
N THR A 159 -8.90 11.60 -8.82
CA THR A 159 -9.48 11.14 -10.09
C THR A 159 -10.80 10.40 -9.89
N SER A 160 -10.90 9.53 -8.88
CA SER A 160 -12.14 8.82 -8.56
C SER A 160 -13.24 9.78 -8.09
N LYS A 161 -12.91 10.80 -7.29
CA LYS A 161 -13.86 11.82 -6.82
C LYS A 161 -14.39 12.68 -7.97
N ALA A 162 -13.57 12.98 -8.97
CA ALA A 162 -13.98 13.76 -10.15
C ALA A 162 -14.88 12.99 -11.12
N SER A 163 -14.96 11.66 -11.00
CA SER A 163 -15.78 10.80 -11.86
C SER A 163 -17.16 10.47 -11.27
N THR A 164 -17.49 11.06 -10.11
CA THR A 164 -18.76 10.88 -9.38
C THR A 164 -19.50 12.21 -9.34
#